data_AF-A0AB34T8S3-F1
#
_entry.id   AF-A0AB34T8S3-F1
#
_cell.length_a   1.000
_cell.length_b   1.000
_cell.length_c   1.000
_cell.angle_alpha   90.00
_cell.angle_beta   90.00
_cell.angle_gamma   90.00
#
_symmetry.space_group_name_H-M   'P 1'
#
loop_
_entity.id
_entity.type
_entity.pdbx_description
1 polymer ?
#
loop_
_entity_poly.entity_id
_entity_poly.type
_entity_poly.pdbx_seq_one_letter_code
_entity_poly.pdbx_strand_id
1 'polypeptide(L)'
;MEADDWQWQQGNRIIWDSNMSGFPDPMPVPVYHARVDALSLNADMNDLWHGRQWGKQMVENLRIPDGAEHVHPHQLAMLHMYELWVMETQGVEWLTPDRMGLPTDGTWWISPDGLVNHMVHEQDRFDDVTPILQQAGFTVGRIWKVEEDGLPYRWMLVDATIGELID
;
A
#
# COMPACT_ATOMS: atom_id res chain seq x y z
N MET A 1 11.65 8.25 15.58
CA MET A 1 12.08 7.37 14.49
C MET A 1 12.62 6.14 15.17
N GLU A 2 11.76 5.12 15.31
CA GLU A 2 12.11 3.88 16.00
C GLU A 2 13.14 3.11 15.17
N ALA A 3 13.93 2.26 15.84
CA ALA A 3 15.08 1.58 15.24
C ALA A 3 14.73 0.71 14.01
N ASP A 4 13.46 0.35 13.84
CA ASP A 4 12.97 -0.44 12.72
C ASP A 4 12.91 0.35 11.41
N ASP A 5 12.53 1.64 11.43
CA ASP A 5 12.38 2.47 10.22
C ASP A 5 13.67 2.58 9.38
N TRP A 6 14.84 2.49 10.02
CA TRP A 6 16.14 2.59 9.35
C TRP A 6 16.50 1.36 8.53
N GLN A 7 15.97 0.18 8.85
CA GLN A 7 16.27 -1.04 8.08
C GLN A 7 15.51 -1.06 6.75
N TRP A 8 14.33 -0.44 6.70
CA TRP A 8 13.45 -0.44 5.52
C TRP A 8 13.85 0.52 4.40
N GLN A 9 14.78 1.44 4.64
CA GLN A 9 15.25 2.38 3.60
C GLN A 9 16.60 1.96 3.02
N GLN A 10 17.24 0.91 3.55
CA GLN A 10 18.56 0.50 3.07
C GLN A 10 18.46 -0.13 1.68
N GLY A 11 19.21 0.41 0.72
CA GLY A 11 19.28 -0.05 -0.67
C GLY A 11 18.23 0.56 -1.60
N ASN A 12 17.04 0.88 -1.10
CA ASN A 12 15.95 1.43 -1.92
C ASN A 12 15.97 2.96 -1.96
N ARG A 13 15.88 3.57 -3.15
CA ARG A 13 15.69 5.02 -3.30
C ARG A 13 14.22 5.39 -3.16
N ILE A 14 13.81 5.86 -1.98
CA ILE A 14 12.41 6.22 -1.71
C ILE A 14 12.06 7.59 -2.33
N ILE A 15 11.08 7.61 -3.24
CA ILE A 15 10.50 8.84 -3.83
C ILE A 15 9.46 9.42 -2.88
N TRP A 16 8.62 8.56 -2.32
CA TRP A 16 7.51 8.94 -1.46
C TRP A 16 7.22 7.83 -0.45
N ASP A 17 6.76 8.22 0.73
CA ASP A 17 6.36 7.33 1.81
C ASP A 17 5.04 7.83 2.40
N SER A 18 4.04 6.94 2.48
CA SER A 18 2.71 7.28 3.00
C SER A 18 2.73 7.74 4.46
N ASN A 19 3.81 7.47 5.21
CA ASN A 19 4.01 7.99 6.56
C ASN A 19 4.51 9.46 6.59
N MET A 20 4.91 10.04 5.46
CA MET A 20 5.32 11.44 5.41
C MET A 20 4.11 12.36 5.53
N SER A 21 4.23 13.39 6.37
CA SER A 21 3.18 14.40 6.54
C SER A 21 2.95 15.20 5.25
N GLY A 22 1.69 15.38 4.85
CA GLY A 22 1.36 16.21 3.68
C GLY A 22 -0.07 16.12 3.15
N PHE A 23 -0.99 15.47 3.89
CA PHE A 23 -2.38 15.36 3.43
C PHE A 23 -3.09 16.74 3.45
N PRO A 24 -3.65 17.20 2.32
CA PRO A 24 -4.33 18.49 2.24
C PRO A 24 -5.70 18.45 2.91
N ASP A 25 -6.09 19.61 3.46
CA ASP A 25 -7.35 20.05 4.09
C ASP A 25 -8.16 19.05 4.96
N PRO A 26 -8.69 19.50 6.12
CA PRO A 26 -9.49 18.64 6.97
C PRO A 26 -10.79 18.24 6.25
N MET A 27 -10.91 16.95 5.96
CA MET A 27 -12.14 16.37 5.43
C MET A 27 -13.29 16.52 6.45
N PRO A 28 -14.50 16.91 6.02
CA PRO A 28 -15.66 16.85 6.91
C PRO A 28 -15.93 15.41 7.37
N VAL A 29 -16.15 15.24 8.68
CA VAL A 29 -16.42 13.92 9.29
C VAL A 29 -17.54 13.13 8.59
N PRO A 30 -18.68 13.73 8.17
CA PRO A 30 -19.70 12.99 7.44
C PRO A 30 -19.23 12.42 6.10
N VAL A 31 -18.36 13.15 5.39
CA VAL A 31 -17.78 12.68 4.12
C VAL A 31 -16.80 11.54 4.37
N TYR A 32 -15.99 11.65 5.43
CA TYR A 32 -15.09 10.60 5.86
C TYR A 32 -15.83 9.31 6.19
N HIS A 33 -16.89 9.38 7.02
CA HIS A 33 -17.70 8.21 7.35
C HIS A 33 -18.36 7.58 6.12
N ALA A 34 -18.90 8.39 5.20
CA ALA A 34 -19.48 7.87 3.96
C ALA A 34 -18.46 7.08 3.11
N ARG A 35 -17.19 7.53 3.08
CA ARG A 35 -16.11 6.82 2.39
C ARG A 35 -15.72 5.53 3.10
N VAL A 36 -15.60 5.55 4.44
CA VAL A 36 -15.34 4.34 5.24
C VAL A 36 -16.45 3.31 5.03
N ASP A 37 -17.72 3.72 5.04
CA ASP A 37 -18.86 2.82 4.82
C ASP A 37 -18.85 2.22 3.40
N ALA A 38 -18.57 3.03 2.38
CA ALA A 38 -18.45 2.56 1.00
C ALA A 38 -17.27 1.58 0.83
N LEU A 39 -16.16 1.84 1.52
CA LEU A 39 -14.99 0.97 1.51
C LEU A 39 -15.26 -0.36 2.20
N SER A 40 -15.97 -0.36 3.34
CA SER A 40 -16.39 -1.58 4.05
C SER A 40 -17.26 -2.48 3.18
N LEU A 41 -18.22 -1.91 2.45
CA LEU A 41 -19.07 -2.70 1.56
C LEU A 41 -18.24 -3.37 0.45
N ASN A 42 -17.27 -2.65 -0.11
CA ASN A 42 -16.35 -3.20 -1.10
C ASN A 42 -15.43 -4.28 -0.51
N ALA A 43 -15.00 -4.09 0.73
CA ALA A 43 -14.19 -5.03 1.48
C ALA A 43 -14.87 -6.37 1.69
N ASP A 44 -16.09 -6.33 2.22
CA ASP A 44 -16.86 -7.53 2.55
C ASP A 44 -17.19 -8.34 1.28
N MET A 45 -17.37 -7.68 0.13
CA MET A 45 -17.55 -8.36 -1.15
C MET A 45 -16.29 -9.11 -1.62
N ASN A 46 -15.10 -8.63 -1.28
CA ASN A 46 -13.81 -9.22 -1.66
C ASN A 46 -13.30 -10.26 -0.64
N ASP A 47 -13.77 -10.22 0.60
CA ASP A 47 -13.39 -11.17 1.67
C ASP A 47 -13.64 -12.64 1.27
N LEU A 48 -14.59 -12.90 0.36
CA LEU A 48 -14.86 -14.22 -0.21
C LEU A 48 -13.70 -14.81 -1.05
N TRP A 49 -12.78 -13.99 -1.55
CA TRP A 49 -11.62 -14.45 -2.35
C TRP A 49 -10.39 -14.82 -1.51
N HIS A 50 -10.26 -14.25 -0.31
CA HIS A 50 -9.06 -14.40 0.52
C HIS A 50 -9.32 -15.00 1.91
N GLY A 51 -10.58 -15.21 2.32
CA GLY A 51 -10.93 -15.85 3.59
C GLY A 51 -10.58 -15.03 4.84
N ARG A 52 -10.48 -13.71 4.72
CA ARG A 52 -10.10 -12.78 5.81
C ARG A 52 -11.32 -11.97 6.28
N GLN A 53 -11.22 -11.35 7.46
CA GLN A 53 -12.21 -10.37 7.96
C GLN A 53 -11.73 -8.94 7.67
N TRP A 54 -11.25 -8.70 6.44
CA TRP A 54 -10.55 -7.48 6.06
C TRP A 54 -11.45 -6.25 6.24
N GLY A 55 -12.72 -6.35 5.82
CA GLY A 55 -13.67 -5.24 5.93
C GLY A 55 -13.96 -4.81 7.35
N LYS A 56 -14.15 -5.79 8.24
CA LYS A 56 -14.41 -5.52 9.65
C LYS A 56 -13.19 -4.87 10.34
N GLN A 57 -11.99 -5.42 10.14
CA GLN A 57 -10.77 -4.91 10.80
C GLN A 57 -10.38 -3.53 10.28
N MET A 58 -10.52 -3.28 8.98
CA MET A 58 -10.32 -1.96 8.38
C MET A 58 -11.29 -0.93 8.96
N VAL A 59 -12.58 -1.27 9.10
CA VAL A 59 -13.56 -0.36 9.73
C VAL A 59 -13.18 -0.05 11.17
N GLU A 60 -12.74 -1.04 11.96
CA GLU A 60 -12.27 -0.82 13.32
C GLU A 60 -11.09 0.18 13.36
N ASN A 61 -10.16 0.09 12.40
CA ASN A 61 -9.01 0.98 12.31
C ASN A 61 -9.37 2.41 11.86
N LEU A 62 -10.37 2.56 10.99
CA LEU A 62 -10.76 3.85 10.40
C LEU A 62 -11.90 4.56 11.12
N ARG A 63 -12.72 3.88 11.93
CA ARG A 63 -13.90 4.52 12.51
C ARG A 63 -13.50 5.57 13.54
N ILE A 64 -13.96 6.79 13.32
CA ILE A 64 -13.85 7.88 14.30
C ILE A 64 -15.22 8.19 14.91
N PRO A 65 -15.30 8.78 16.13
CA PRO A 65 -16.57 9.14 16.76
C PRO A 65 -17.38 10.16 15.94
N ASP A 66 -18.71 10.02 15.94
CA ASP A 66 -19.64 10.94 15.23
C ASP A 66 -19.56 12.40 15.72
N GLY A 67 -19.01 12.63 16.91
CA GLY A 67 -18.80 13.97 17.49
C GLY A 67 -17.40 14.55 17.29
N ALA A 68 -16.54 13.93 16.48
CA ALA A 68 -15.20 14.47 16.22
C ALA A 68 -15.29 15.84 15.50
N GLU A 69 -14.52 16.83 15.96
CA GLU A 69 -14.49 18.16 15.32
C GLU A 69 -13.79 18.11 13.95
N HIS A 70 -12.73 17.29 13.84
CA HIS A 70 -11.91 17.14 12.64
C HIS A 70 -11.42 15.70 12.47
N VAL A 71 -11.16 15.31 11.23
CA VAL A 71 -10.47 14.05 10.91
C VAL A 71 -8.97 14.26 11.02
N HIS A 72 -8.28 13.40 11.76
CA HIS A 72 -6.83 13.48 11.91
C HIS A 72 -6.14 13.14 10.56
N PRO A 73 -5.04 13.82 10.17
CA PRO A 73 -4.33 13.54 8.91
C PRO A 73 -3.91 12.07 8.74
N HIS A 74 -3.53 11.41 9.83
CA HIS A 74 -3.25 9.96 9.82
C HIS A 74 -4.47 9.13 9.38
N GLN A 75 -5.67 9.45 9.86
CA GLN A 75 -6.89 8.73 9.47
C GLN A 75 -7.21 8.94 7.99
N LEU A 76 -6.94 10.14 7.44
CA LEU A 76 -7.04 10.41 6.00
C LEU A 76 -6.01 9.61 5.19
N ALA A 77 -4.78 9.49 5.69
CA ALA A 77 -3.75 8.69 5.07
C ALA A 77 -4.11 7.20 5.04
N MET A 78 -4.60 6.68 6.17
CA MET A 78 -5.05 5.29 6.28
C MET A 78 -6.25 5.02 5.37
N LEU A 79 -7.27 5.89 5.38
CA LEU A 79 -8.41 5.77 4.46
C LEU A 79 -7.95 5.72 3.01
N HIS A 80 -7.08 6.64 2.60
CA HIS A 80 -6.57 6.68 1.24
C HIS A 80 -5.81 5.41 0.85
N MET A 81 -5.00 4.88 1.75
CA MET A 81 -4.25 3.65 1.53
C MET A 81 -5.17 2.43 1.36
N TYR A 82 -6.21 2.28 2.20
CA TYR A 82 -7.15 1.18 2.04
C TYR A 82 -7.99 1.32 0.77
N GLU A 83 -8.35 2.54 0.35
CA GLU A 83 -9.02 2.77 -0.93
C GLU A 83 -8.13 2.37 -2.12
N LEU A 84 -6.85 2.75 -2.09
CA LEU A 84 -5.89 2.32 -3.11
C LEU A 84 -5.75 0.80 -3.11
N TRP A 85 -5.61 0.17 -1.95
CA TRP A 85 -5.52 -1.29 -1.83
C TRP A 85 -6.71 -2.00 -2.46
N VAL A 86 -7.94 -1.52 -2.19
CA VAL A 86 -9.15 -2.08 -2.82
C VAL A 86 -9.14 -1.87 -4.31
N MET A 87 -8.80 -0.67 -4.80
CA MET A 87 -8.73 -0.41 -6.23
C MET A 87 -7.72 -1.31 -6.95
N GLU A 88 -6.61 -1.64 -6.29
CA GLU A 88 -5.56 -2.48 -6.88
C GLU A 88 -5.83 -3.97 -6.78
N THR A 89 -6.61 -4.39 -5.78
CA THR A 89 -7.00 -5.79 -5.59
C THR A 89 -8.32 -6.13 -6.29
N GLN A 90 -9.16 -5.12 -6.58
CA GLN A 90 -10.37 -5.27 -7.38
C GLN A 90 -10.03 -5.26 -8.87
N GLY A 91 -10.32 -6.37 -9.55
CA GLY A 91 -10.36 -6.41 -11.02
C GLY A 91 -9.03 -6.59 -11.73
N VAL A 92 -7.94 -6.87 -11.02
CA VAL A 92 -6.69 -7.29 -11.65
C VAL A 92 -6.77 -8.79 -11.90
N GLU A 93 -7.11 -9.17 -13.14
CA GLU A 93 -6.49 -10.38 -13.72
C GLU A 93 -5.01 -10.15 -13.51
N TRP A 94 -4.41 -10.80 -12.50
CA TRP A 94 -2.99 -10.71 -12.16
C TRP A 94 -2.22 -10.69 -13.47
N LEU A 95 -1.79 -9.49 -13.92
CA LEU A 95 -1.06 -9.35 -15.17
C LEU A 95 0.19 -10.17 -14.93
N THR A 96 0.19 -11.35 -15.54
CA THR A 96 0.85 -12.49 -14.92
C THR A 96 2.36 -12.18 -14.85
N PRO A 97 2.97 -12.19 -13.65
CA PRO A 97 4.36 -11.76 -13.44
C PRO A 97 5.38 -12.54 -14.30
N ASP A 98 4.99 -13.74 -14.75
CA ASP A 98 5.82 -14.70 -15.48
C ASP A 98 6.42 -14.12 -16.77
N ARG A 99 5.71 -13.23 -17.47
CA ARG A 99 6.20 -12.63 -18.73
C ARG A 99 7.19 -11.48 -18.53
N MET A 100 7.34 -10.98 -17.31
CA MET A 100 8.19 -9.83 -17.00
C MET A 100 9.35 -10.16 -16.07
N GLY A 101 9.57 -11.45 -15.77
CA GLY A 101 10.67 -11.88 -14.90
C GLY A 101 10.48 -11.52 -13.42
N LEU A 102 9.24 -11.20 -13.01
CA LEU A 102 8.88 -10.93 -11.64
C LEU A 102 8.60 -12.25 -10.87
N PRO A 103 8.81 -12.29 -9.55
CA PRO A 103 8.46 -13.46 -8.73
C PRO A 103 6.97 -13.81 -8.83
N THR A 104 6.66 -15.11 -8.84
CA THR A 104 5.28 -15.64 -8.98
C THR A 104 4.73 -16.19 -7.66
N ASP A 105 5.23 -15.70 -6.52
CA ASP A 105 4.86 -16.13 -5.17
C ASP A 105 3.56 -15.48 -4.65
N GLY A 106 2.90 -14.67 -5.47
CA GLY A 106 1.69 -13.95 -5.11
C GLY A 106 1.94 -12.65 -4.35
N THR A 107 3.20 -12.23 -4.19
CA THR A 107 3.56 -10.97 -3.54
C THR A 107 3.80 -9.84 -4.55
N TRP A 108 3.70 -10.10 -5.85
CA TRP A 108 3.91 -9.13 -6.92
C TRP A 108 2.71 -9.04 -7.86
N TRP A 109 2.32 -7.82 -8.23
CA TRP A 109 1.25 -7.56 -9.19
C TRP A 109 1.46 -6.23 -9.93
N ILE A 110 0.71 -6.01 -11.01
CA ILE A 110 0.71 -4.75 -11.75
C ILE A 110 -0.67 -4.10 -11.59
N SER A 111 -0.68 -2.87 -11.08
CA SER A 111 -1.89 -2.07 -10.90
C SER A 111 -2.47 -1.61 -12.24
N PRO A 112 -3.75 -1.22 -12.31
CA PRO A 112 -4.36 -0.67 -13.53
C PRO A 112 -3.67 0.60 -14.07
N ASP A 113 -2.93 1.31 -13.24
CA ASP A 113 -2.09 2.47 -13.63
C ASP A 113 -0.74 2.07 -14.26
N GLY A 114 -0.46 0.76 -14.36
CA GLY A 114 0.77 0.21 -14.93
C GLY A 114 1.95 0.14 -13.95
N LEU A 115 1.77 0.52 -12.69
CA LEU A 115 2.81 0.37 -11.67
C LEU A 115 2.94 -1.07 -11.21
N VAL A 116 4.18 -1.51 -11.05
CA VAL A 116 4.49 -2.77 -10.38
C VAL A 116 4.43 -2.57 -8.88
N ASN A 117 3.80 -3.53 -8.20
CA ASN A 117 3.59 -3.55 -6.78
C ASN A 117 4.24 -4.78 -6.17
N HIS A 118 4.74 -4.62 -4.95
CA HIS A 118 5.22 -5.71 -4.12
C HIS A 118 4.66 -5.60 -2.71
N MET A 119 4.17 -6.72 -2.16
CA MET A 119 3.71 -6.84 -0.78
C MET A 119 4.81 -7.46 0.08
N VAL A 120 5.06 -6.83 1.22
CA VAL A 120 6.03 -7.28 2.22
C VAL A 120 5.33 -7.33 3.57
N HIS A 121 5.38 -8.47 4.26
CA HIS A 121 4.80 -8.56 5.59
C HIS A 121 5.68 -7.83 6.61
N GLU A 122 5.07 -7.31 7.68
CA GLU A 122 5.76 -6.56 8.74
C GLU A 122 6.96 -7.30 9.34
N GLN A 123 6.87 -8.63 9.43
CA GLN A 123 7.92 -9.49 9.99
C GLN A 123 8.99 -9.87 8.96
N ASP A 124 8.71 -9.65 7.68
CA ASP A 124 9.63 -9.99 6.60
C ASP A 124 10.74 -8.95 6.50
N ARG A 125 11.94 -9.43 6.19
CA ARG A 125 13.03 -8.54 5.83
C ARG A 125 12.71 -7.86 4.50
N PHE A 126 12.82 -6.54 4.48
CA PHE A 126 12.75 -5.78 3.23
C PHE A 126 14.11 -5.69 2.56
N ASP A 127 14.26 -6.46 1.50
CA ASP A 127 15.43 -6.42 0.64
C ASP A 127 15.31 -5.30 -0.41
N ASP A 128 16.44 -4.94 -1.01
CA ASP A 128 16.49 -3.99 -2.12
C ASP A 128 15.72 -4.55 -3.32
N VAL A 129 14.61 -3.90 -3.67
CA VAL A 129 13.76 -4.32 -4.80
C VAL A 129 14.23 -3.73 -6.12
N THR A 130 15.17 -2.78 -6.09
CA THR A 130 15.69 -2.07 -7.27
C THR A 130 16.18 -3.03 -8.36
N PRO A 131 16.99 -4.07 -8.06
CA PRO A 131 17.47 -4.99 -9.09
C PRO A 131 16.34 -5.77 -9.78
N ILE A 132 15.31 -6.14 -9.03
CA ILE A 132 14.14 -6.87 -9.54
C ILE A 132 13.34 -5.97 -10.48
N LEU A 133 13.07 -4.74 -10.05
CA LEU A 133 12.38 -3.72 -10.84
C LEU A 133 13.13 -3.43 -12.15
N GLN A 134 14.45 -3.25 -12.07
CA GLN A 134 15.31 -3.02 -13.24
C GLN A 134 15.32 -4.19 -14.21
N GLN A 135 15.44 -5.42 -13.71
CA GLN A 135 15.41 -6.62 -14.54
C GLN A 135 14.07 -6.76 -15.27
N ALA A 136 12.98 -6.39 -14.61
CA ALA A 136 11.63 -6.38 -15.17
C ALA A 136 11.33 -5.15 -16.05
N GLY A 137 12.26 -4.19 -16.17
CA GLY A 137 12.13 -3.00 -17.01
C GLY A 137 11.30 -1.87 -16.40
N PHE A 138 11.06 -1.88 -15.09
CA PHE A 138 10.35 -0.84 -14.37
C PHE A 138 11.31 0.18 -13.77
N THR A 139 10.96 1.46 -13.90
CA THR A 139 11.71 2.58 -13.31
C THR A 139 11.18 3.01 -11.94
N VAL A 140 9.95 2.62 -11.61
CA VAL A 140 9.30 2.92 -10.33
C VAL A 140 8.50 1.70 -9.89
N GLY A 141 8.60 1.34 -8.61
CA GLY A 141 7.77 0.32 -7.98
C GLY A 141 7.07 0.86 -6.75
N ARG A 142 5.92 0.27 -6.42
CA ARG A 142 5.18 0.55 -5.19
C ARG A 142 5.32 -0.62 -4.23
N ILE A 143 5.75 -0.34 -3.01
CA ILE A 143 5.93 -1.36 -1.97
C ILE A 143 4.87 -1.17 -0.92
N TRP A 144 4.09 -2.22 -0.69
CA TRP A 144 3.04 -2.31 0.31
C TRP A 144 3.58 -3.04 1.53
N LYS A 145 3.53 -2.37 2.68
CA LYS A 145 3.74 -3.06 3.95
C LYS A 145 2.40 -3.48 4.49
N VAL A 146 2.31 -4.76 4.80
CA VAL A 146 1.10 -5.37 5.32
C VAL A 146 1.34 -6.04 6.66
N GLU A 147 0.32 -6.08 7.49
CA GLU A 147 0.31 -6.90 8.71
C GLU A 147 0.34 -8.39 8.33
N GLU A 148 0.50 -9.27 9.33
CA GLU A 148 0.45 -10.73 9.13
C GLU A 148 -0.86 -11.17 8.45
N ASP A 149 -1.96 -10.49 8.76
CA ASP A 149 -3.26 -10.74 8.17
C ASP A 149 -3.43 -10.11 6.77
N GLY A 150 -2.41 -9.43 6.22
CA GLY A 150 -2.43 -8.83 4.89
C GLY A 150 -3.07 -7.44 4.81
N LEU A 151 -3.42 -6.81 5.94
CA LEU A 151 -3.89 -5.43 5.95
C LEU A 151 -2.74 -4.46 5.65
N PRO A 152 -2.85 -3.58 4.64
CA PRO A 152 -1.85 -2.56 4.42
C PRO A 152 -1.88 -1.53 5.56
N TYR A 153 -0.69 -1.14 6.02
CA TYR A 153 -0.54 -0.05 6.99
C TYR A 153 0.43 1.05 6.51
N ARG A 154 1.18 0.80 5.44
CA ARG A 154 2.05 1.77 4.77
C ARG A 154 2.30 1.38 3.33
N TRP A 155 2.58 2.35 2.47
CA TRP A 155 3.16 2.09 1.16
C TRP A 155 4.24 3.12 0.80
N MET A 156 5.16 2.72 -0.06
CA MET A 156 6.29 3.55 -0.51
C MET A 156 6.42 3.50 -2.03
N LEU A 157 6.82 4.61 -2.65
CA LEU A 157 7.32 4.62 -4.02
C LEU A 157 8.83 4.49 -4.00
N VAL A 158 9.34 3.51 -4.74
CA VAL A 158 10.77 3.26 -4.91
C VAL A 158 11.16 3.62 -6.34
N ASP A 159 12.21 4.41 -6.48
CA ASP A 159 12.87 4.70 -7.75
C ASP A 159 13.87 3.59 -8.07
N ALA A 160 13.69 2.96 -9.22
CA ALA A 160 14.58 1.94 -9.77
C ALA A 160 15.34 2.42 -11.00
N THR A 161 15.29 3.71 -11.33
CA THR A 161 16.10 4.26 -12.42
C THR A 161 17.58 3.94 -12.21
N ILE A 162 18.28 3.68 -13.32
CA ILE A 162 19.71 3.35 -13.31
C ILE A 162 20.47 4.56 -12.74
N GLY A 163 20.82 4.47 -11.47
CA GLY A 163 21.87 5.30 -10.90
C GLY A 163 23.19 4.65 -11.29
N GLU A 164 23.90 5.23 -12.27
CA GLU A 164 25.35 5.24 -12.14
C GLU A 164 25.63 5.90 -10.79
N LEU A 165 26.04 5.10 -9.81
CA LEU A 165 26.77 5.62 -8.66
C LEU A 165 28.02 6.27 -9.26
N ILE A 166 27.99 7.59 -9.38
CA ILE A 166 29.21 8.36 -9.56
C ILE A 166 29.92 8.26 -8.19
N ASP A 167 31.02 7.52 -8.17
CA ASP A 167 31.95 7.35 -7.04
C ASP A 167 32.33 8.67 -6.34
#